data_AF-A0A4V0XD05-F1
#
_entry.id   AF-A0A4V0XD05-F1
#
_cell.length_a   1.000
_cell.length_b   1.000
_cell.length_c   1.000
_cell.angle_alpha   90.00
_cell.angle_beta   90.00
_cell.angle_gamma   90.00
#
_symmetry.space_group_name_H-M   'P 1'
#
loop_
_entity.id
_entity.type
_entity.pdbx_description
1 polymer ?
#
loop_
_entity_poly.entity_id
_entity_poly.type
_entity_poly.pdbx_seq_one_letter_code
_entity_poly.pdbx_strand_id
1 'polypeptide(L)' 'MAQVVADAAFGASGVHWSWGNRQKQGGKQFSQELSDKASNPETAQGVWEESMKLVGLA' A
#
# COMPACT_ATOMS: atom_id res chain seq x y z
N MET A 1 10.76 -11.60 -9.78
CA MET A 1 9.65 -10.63 -9.68
C MET A 1 9.19 -10.55 -8.23
N ALA A 2 8.67 -9.40 -7.79
CA ALA A 2 8.04 -9.30 -6.48
C ALA A 2 6.78 -10.17 -6.44
N GLN A 3 6.56 -10.94 -5.36
CA GLN A 3 5.42 -11.86 -5.22
C GLN A 3 4.07 -11.14 -5.41
N VAL A 4 3.96 -9.92 -4.86
CA VAL A 4 2.77 -9.05 -4.98
C VAL A 4 2.37 -8.77 -6.43
N VAL A 5 3.32 -8.80 -7.38
CA VAL A 5 3.06 -8.50 -8.80
C VAL A 5 2.53 -9.71 -9.56
N ALA A 6 2.92 -10.93 -9.16
CA ALA A 6 2.76 -12.13 -9.98
C ALA A 6 1.84 -13.20 -9.38
N ASP A 7 1.67 -13.21 -8.06
CA ASP A 7 0.89 -14.24 -7.36
C ASP A 7 -0.57 -13.80 -7.16
N ALA A 8 -1.51 -14.62 -7.62
CA ALA A 8 -2.95 -14.36 -7.53
C ALA A 8 -3.44 -14.19 -6.09
N ALA A 9 -2.70 -14.72 -5.10
CA ALA A 9 -2.98 -14.51 -3.68
C ALA A 9 -2.94 -13.03 -3.25
N PHE A 10 -2.33 -12.15 -4.08
CA PHE A 10 -2.22 -10.71 -3.84
C PHE A 10 -3.19 -9.87 -4.69
N GLY A 11 -4.19 -10.48 -5.33
CA GLY A 11 -5.12 -9.80 -6.24
C GLY A 11 -6.11 -8.82 -5.58
N ALA A 12 -6.07 -8.66 -4.25
CA ALA A 12 -6.92 -7.71 -3.54
C ALA A 12 -6.37 -6.27 -3.68
N SER A 13 -7.22 -5.35 -4.16
CA SER A 13 -6.89 -3.92 -4.28
C SER A 13 -6.96 -3.21 -2.92
N GLY A 14 -6.19 -2.13 -2.78
CA GLY A 14 -6.21 -1.27 -1.58
C GLY A 14 -5.57 -1.87 -0.34
N VAL A 15 -4.79 -2.95 -0.47
CA VAL A 15 -4.18 -3.66 0.66
C VAL A 15 -2.70 -3.30 0.82
N HIS A 16 -2.31 -2.95 2.04
CA HIS A 16 -0.92 -2.85 2.43
C HIS A 16 -0.40 -4.21 2.95
N TRP A 17 0.37 -4.91 2.11
CA TRP A 17 0.92 -6.23 2.45
C TRP A 17 2.22 -6.11 3.26
N SER A 18 2.29 -6.78 4.40
CA SER A 18 3.46 -6.82 5.28
C SER A 18 4.01 -8.22 5.46
N TRP A 19 5.35 -8.29 5.62
CA TRP A 19 6.11 -9.49 5.98
C TRP A 19 6.77 -9.35 7.36
N GLY A 20 6.28 -8.45 8.23
CA GLY A 20 6.89 -8.19 9.55
C GLY A 20 6.94 -9.41 10.49
N ASN A 21 6.28 -10.51 10.16
CA ASN A 21 6.29 -11.77 10.90
C ASN A 21 7.28 -12.82 10.35
N ARG A 22 8.14 -12.47 9.39
CA ARG A 22 9.04 -13.40 8.68
C ARG A 22 10.13 -14.01 9.56
N GLN A 23 10.38 -13.43 10.74
CA GLN A 23 11.27 -14.03 11.74
C GLN A 23 10.69 -15.33 12.32
N LYS A 24 9.38 -15.59 12.19
CA LYS A 24 8.75 -16.85 12.59
C LYS A 24 8.80 -17.83 11.43
N GLN A 25 9.19 -19.08 11.71
CA GLN A 25 9.15 -20.16 10.72
C GLN A 25 7.73 -20.32 10.16
N GLY A 26 7.59 -20.29 8.84
CA GLY A 26 6.28 -20.33 8.18
C GLY A 26 5.48 -19.02 8.22
N GLY A 27 6.09 -17.90 8.60
CA GLY A 27 5.46 -16.58 8.57
C GLY A 27 4.92 -16.23 7.19
N LYS A 28 3.59 -16.12 7.08
CA LYS A 28 2.89 -15.70 5.86
C LYS A 28 2.73 -14.18 5.84
N GLN A 29 2.68 -13.61 4.65
CA GLN A 29 2.23 -12.24 4.43
C GLN A 29 0.87 -11.98 5.12
N PHE A 30 0.64 -10.74 5.53
CA PHE A 30 -0.63 -10.33 6.10
C PHE A 30 -0.98 -8.90 5.69
N SER A 31 -2.28 -8.58 5.71
CA SER A 31 -2.79 -7.22 5.53
C SER A 31 -2.48 -6.43 6.80
N GLN A 32 -1.63 -5.41 6.69
CA GLN A 32 -1.28 -4.54 7.80
C GLN A 32 -2.17 -3.29 7.77
N GLU A 33 -2.81 -3.01 8.90
CA GLU A 33 -3.56 -1.77 9.10
C GLU A 33 -2.63 -0.55 8.96
N LEU A 34 -3.10 0.44 8.21
CA LEU A 34 -2.38 1.70 8.03
C LEU A 34 -2.65 2.62 9.22
N SER A 35 -1.69 3.49 9.55
CA SER A 35 -1.92 4.54 10.55
C SER A 35 -2.99 5.51 10.07
N ASP A 36 -3.68 6.16 11.01
CA ASP A 36 -4.75 7.14 10.72
C ASP A 36 -4.34 8.22 9.71
N LYS A 37 -3.08 8.66 9.77
CA LYS A 37 -2.54 9.64 8.81
C LYS A 37 -2.39 9.06 7.41
N ALA A 38 -1.93 7.81 7.30
CA ALA A 38 -1.74 7.13 6.03
C ALA A 38 -3.07 6.67 5.40
N SER A 39 -4.12 6.50 6.20
CA SER A 39 -5.48 6.16 5.75
C SER A 39 -6.42 7.37 5.62
N ASN A 40 -5.95 8.60 5.92
CA ASN A 40 -6.77 9.80 5.85
C ASN A 40 -7.10 10.17 4.39
N PRO A 41 -8.39 10.16 3.98
CA PRO A 41 -8.78 10.40 2.60
C PRO A 41 -8.58 11.85 2.15
N GLU A 42 -8.78 12.83 3.02
CA GLU A 42 -8.59 14.25 2.70
C GLU A 42 -7.11 14.57 2.43
N THR A 43 -6.23 13.98 3.24
CA THR A 43 -4.78 14.11 3.06
C THR A 43 -4.34 13.47 1.76
N ALA A 44 -4.84 12.27 1.44
CA ALA A 44 -4.52 11.58 0.19
C ALA A 44 -4.99 12.37 -1.04
N GLN A 45 -6.19 12.95 -0.99
CA GLN A 45 -6.71 13.81 -2.06
C GLN A 45 -5.87 15.08 -2.24
N GLY A 46 -5.52 15.78 -1.16
CA GLY A 46 -4.68 16.99 -1.25
C GLY A 46 -3.30 16.69 -1.84
N VAL A 47 -2.67 15.57 -1.45
CA VAL A 47 -1.38 15.15 -2.03
C VAL A 47 -1.51 14.88 -3.52
N TRP A 48 -2.59 14.23 -3.96
CA TRP A 48 -2.84 13.97 -5.37
C TRP A 48 -2.94 15.27 -6.18
N GLU A 49 -3.79 16.20 -5.74
CA GLU A 49 -4.02 17.47 -6.43
C GLU A 49 -2.74 18.31 -6.55
N GLU A 50 -1.98 18.45 -5.46
CA GLU A 50 -0.72 19.20 -5.49
C GLU A 50 0.35 18.50 -6.33
N SER A 51 0.43 17.17 -6.26
CA SER A 51 1.40 16.40 -7.06
C SER A 51 1.12 16.54 -8.55
N MET A 52 -0.14 16.51 -8.99
CA MET A 52 -0.49 16.68 -10.40
C MET A 52 -0.03 18.05 -10.95
N LYS A 53 -0.19 19.12 -10.17
CA LYS A 53 0.31 20.46 -10.54
C LYS A 53 1.83 20.46 -10.70
N LEU A 54 2.55 19.81 -9.77
CA LEU A 54 4.02 19.75 -9.79
C LEU A 54 4.59 19.01 -11.01
N VAL A 55 3.85 18.04 -11.55
CA VAL A 55 4.26 17.29 -12.75
C VAL A 55 3.62 17.79 -14.04
N GLY A 56 2.89 18.92 -14.00
CA GLY A 56 2.28 19.55 -15.18
C GLY A 56 1.13 18.76 -15.80
N LEU A 57 0.44 17.95 -14.99
CA LEU A 57 -0.74 17.17 -15.41
C LEU A 57 -2.07 17.84 -14.99
N ALA A 58 -2.00 18.99 -14.34
CA ALA A 58 -3.13 19.81 -13.89
C ALA A 58 -2.90 21.29 -14.21
#